data_AF-A0A076H2H2-F1
#
_entry.id   AF-A0A076H2H2-F1
#
_cell.length_a   1.000
_cell.length_b   1.000
_cell.length_c   1.000
_cell.angle_alpha   90.00
_cell.angle_beta   90.00
_cell.angle_gamma   90.00
#
_symmetry.space_group_name_H-M   'P 1'
#
loop_
_entity.id
_entity.type
_entity.pdbx_description
1 polymer ?
#
loop_
_entity_poly.entity_id
_entity_poly.type
_entity_poly.pdbx_seq_one_letter_code
_entity_poly.pdbx_strand_id
1 'polypeptide(L)'
;MACFIIHWCAPDPNNEKYAQVMVDYVKGGKPMDEFVGFKKLSPQIHPHQGGGLLLLKADNLAVVQVHTYPWTKGLGVTATITPGLSDGA
;
A
#
# COMPACT_ATOMS: atom_id res chain seq x y z
N MET A 1 17.01 1.54 -5.15
CA MET A 1 15.71 1.14 -4.58
C MET A 1 15.46 -0.34 -4.80
N ALA A 2 15.15 -1.08 -3.73
CA ALA A 2 14.75 -2.48 -3.78
C ALA A 2 13.23 -2.60 -3.99
N CYS A 3 12.78 -3.74 -4.52
CA CYS A 3 11.35 -4.03 -4.67
C CYS A 3 10.75 -4.60 -3.37
N PHE A 4 9.54 -4.17 -3.06
CA PHE A 4 8.74 -4.61 -1.92
C PHE A 4 7.31 -4.91 -2.37
N ILE A 5 6.66 -5.84 -1.68
CA ILE A 5 5.20 -5.99 -1.68
C ILE A 5 4.66 -5.47 -0.34
N ILE A 6 3.58 -4.69 -0.40
CA ILE A 6 2.69 -4.47 0.73
C ILE A 6 1.42 -5.28 0.49
N HIS A 7 1.09 -6.18 1.40
CA HIS A 7 -0.26 -6.75 1.49
C HIS A 7 -1.03 -5.99 2.55
N TRP A 8 -2.14 -5.37 2.17
CA TRP A 8 -2.98 -4.59 3.08
C TRP A 8 -4.41 -5.15 3.16
N CYS A 9 -5.02 -4.99 4.33
CA CYS A 9 -6.40 -5.40 4.59
C CYS A 9 -7.10 -4.44 5.55
N ALA A 10 -8.36 -4.11 5.26
CA ALA A 10 -9.24 -3.38 6.16
C ALA A 10 -9.42 -4.13 7.49
N PRO A 11 -9.68 -3.42 8.60
CA PRO A 11 -10.13 -4.06 9.83
C PRO A 11 -11.43 -4.87 9.64
N ASP A 12 -12.34 -4.34 8.82
CA ASP A 12 -13.61 -4.96 8.47
C ASP A 12 -13.88 -4.75 6.97
N PRO A 13 -13.92 -5.83 6.17
CA PRO A 13 -14.15 -5.74 4.73
C PRO A 13 -15.56 -5.27 4.34
N ASN A 14 -16.52 -5.31 5.26
CA ASN A 14 -17.89 -4.85 5.03
C ASN A 14 -18.10 -3.37 5.39
N ASN A 15 -17.05 -2.68 5.83
CA ASN A 15 -17.15 -1.29 6.23
C ASN A 15 -17.23 -0.36 5.00
N GLU A 16 -18.44 0.10 4.67
CA GLU A 16 -18.68 0.99 3.53
C GLU A 16 -17.88 2.31 3.60
N LYS A 17 -17.64 2.83 4.80
CA LYS A 17 -16.83 4.04 5.01
C LYS A 17 -15.36 3.79 4.63
N TYR A 18 -14.83 2.61 4.94
CA TYR A 18 -13.49 2.21 4.52
C TYR A 18 -13.41 2.07 2.99
N ALA A 19 -14.40 1.39 2.39
CA ALA A 19 -14.47 1.23 0.95
C ALA A 19 -14.46 2.59 0.23
N GLN A 20 -15.23 3.56 0.73
CA GLN A 20 -15.27 4.91 0.15
C GLN A 20 -13.91 5.64 0.26
N VAL A 21 -13.25 5.59 1.43
CA VAL A 21 -11.92 6.21 1.62
C VAL A 21 -10.87 5.60 0.67
N MET A 22 -10.91 4.28 0.46
CA MET A 22 -9.99 3.62 -0.47
C MET A 22 -10.31 3.96 -1.93
N VAL A 23 -11.59 4.04 -2.30
CA VAL A 23 -12.01 4.50 -3.63
C VAL A 23 -11.51 5.92 -3.90
N ASP A 24 -11.65 6.82 -2.93
CA ASP A 24 -11.18 8.21 -3.05
C ASP A 24 -9.65 8.29 -3.13
N TYR A 25 -8.93 7.42 -2.40
CA TYR A 25 -7.48 7.31 -2.48
C TYR A 25 -7.01 6.82 -3.85
N VAL A 26 -7.62 5.75 -4.37
CA VAL A 26 -7.28 5.15 -5.67
C VAL A 26 -7.60 6.10 -6.82
N LYS A 27 -8.78 6.72 -6.82
CA LYS A 27 -9.21 7.67 -7.85
C LYS A 27 -8.48 9.01 -7.77
N GLY A 28 -8.05 9.38 -6.56
CA GLY A 28 -7.45 10.68 -6.29
C GLY A 28 -6.02 10.86 -6.79
N GLY A 29 -5.36 9.82 -7.32
CA GLY A 29 -4.03 9.86 -7.97
C GLY A 29 -3.05 10.86 -7.34
N LYS A 30 -2.28 10.42 -6.33
CA LYS A 30 -1.67 11.34 -5.36
C LYS A 30 -0.13 11.39 -5.40
N PRO A 31 0.47 12.45 -4.81
CA PRO A 31 1.92 12.54 -4.52
C PRO A 31 2.52 11.36 -3.75
N MET A 32 1.68 10.51 -3.16
CA MET A 32 2.12 9.28 -2.47
C MET A 32 2.43 8.13 -3.43
N ASP A 33 2.19 8.31 -4.73
CA ASP A 33 2.58 7.35 -5.77
C ASP A 33 4.08 7.43 -6.08
N GLU A 34 4.69 8.60 -5.89
CA GLU A 34 6.12 8.80 -6.06
C GLU A 34 6.63 9.95 -5.17
N PHE A 35 7.58 9.66 -4.30
CA PHE A 35 8.28 10.64 -3.48
C PHE A 35 9.74 10.22 -3.28
N VAL A 36 10.56 11.06 -2.64
CA VAL A 36 12.00 10.77 -2.49
C VAL A 36 12.22 9.41 -1.84
N GLY A 37 12.87 8.50 -2.57
CA GLY A 37 13.16 7.15 -2.14
C GLY A 37 12.00 6.16 -2.23
N PHE A 38 10.87 6.51 -2.86
CA PHE A 38 9.68 5.67 -3.02
C PHE A 38 9.02 5.82 -4.40
N LYS A 39 8.65 4.69 -5.01
CA LYS A 39 7.87 4.68 -6.25
C LYS A 39 6.91 3.49 -6.25
N LYS A 40 5.61 3.78 -6.32
CA LYS A 40 4.58 2.77 -6.57
C LYS A 40 4.73 2.23 -7.99
N LEU A 41 4.75 0.91 -8.14
CA LEU A 41 4.84 0.26 -9.45
C LEU A 41 3.48 -0.20 -9.94
N SER A 42 2.76 -0.97 -9.12
CA SER A 42 1.48 -1.55 -9.52
C SER A 42 0.60 -1.84 -8.30
N PRO A 43 -0.64 -1.34 -8.27
CA PRO A 43 -1.65 -1.76 -7.30
C PRO A 43 -2.49 -2.94 -7.82
N GLN A 44 -2.81 -3.88 -6.94
CA GLN A 44 -3.92 -4.81 -7.10
C GLN A 44 -4.92 -4.59 -5.96
N ILE A 45 -6.19 -4.45 -6.31
CA ILE A 45 -7.26 -4.23 -5.34
C ILE A 45 -8.12 -5.49 -5.32
N HIS A 46 -8.41 -5.99 -4.12
CA HIS A 46 -9.29 -7.13 -3.88
C HIS A 46 -10.52 -6.64 -3.10
N PRO A 47 -11.52 -6.01 -3.76
CA PRO A 47 -12.67 -5.40 -3.08
C PRO A 47 -13.44 -6.40 -2.22
N HIS A 48 -13.60 -7.64 -2.70
CA HIS A 48 -14.31 -8.71 -2.00
C HIS A 48 -13.62 -9.17 -0.70
N GLN A 49 -12.35 -8.83 -0.52
CA GLN A 49 -11.56 -9.16 0.68
C GLN A 49 -11.27 -7.92 1.53
N GLY A 50 -11.77 -6.74 1.14
CA GLY A 50 -11.45 -5.47 1.82
C GLY A 50 -9.96 -5.12 1.78
N GLY A 51 -9.22 -5.62 0.80
CA GLY A 51 -7.75 -5.61 0.82
C GLY A 51 -7.12 -5.41 -0.56
N GLY A 52 -5.80 -5.60 -0.62
CA GLY A 52 -5.07 -5.56 -1.87
C GLY A 52 -3.55 -5.71 -1.70
N LEU A 53 -2.87 -5.72 -2.83
CA LEU A 53 -1.41 -5.77 -2.91
C LEU A 53 -0.89 -4.48 -3.55
N LEU A 54 0.26 -4.01 -3.07
CA LEU A 54 1.01 -2.92 -3.69
C LEU A 54 2.42 -3.37 -3.98
N LEU A 55 2.77 -3.40 -5.27
CA LEU A 55 4.16 -3.53 -5.70
C LEU A 55 4.79 -2.14 -5.75
N LEU A 56 5.96 -1.99 -5.15
CA LEU A 56 6.67 -0.72 -5.09
C LEU A 56 8.19 -0.90 -5.08
N LYS A 57 8.91 0.17 -5.42
CA LYS A 57 10.33 0.32 -5.15
C LYS A 57 10.52 1.30 -3.99
N ALA A 58 11.44 1.00 -3.08
CA ALA A 58 11.84 1.92 -2.02
C ALA A 58 13.34 1.81 -1.71
N ASP A 59 13.94 2.85 -1.13
CA ASP A 59 15.35 2.80 -0.71
C ASP A 59 15.59 1.87 0.47
N ASN A 60 14.64 1.80 1.39
CA ASN A 60 14.69 0.92 2.55
C ASN A 60 13.28 0.75 3.16
N LEU A 61 13.18 -0.14 4.15
CA LEU A 61 11.92 -0.43 4.84
C LEU A 61 11.30 0.79 5.53
N ALA A 62 12.11 1.72 6.06
CA ALA A 62 11.60 2.91 6.74
C ALA A 62 10.81 3.81 5.77
N VAL A 63 11.28 3.94 4.52
CA VAL A 63 10.55 4.67 3.48
C VAL A 63 9.21 4.00 3.14
N VAL A 64 9.15 2.66 3.12
CA VAL A 64 7.89 1.92 2.95
C VAL A 64 6.94 2.18 4.12
N GLN A 65 7.45 2.26 5.35
CA GLN A 65 6.65 2.55 6.53
C GLN A 65 6.06 3.97 6.51
N VAL A 66 6.78 4.96 5.97
CA VAL A 66 6.22 6.32 5.76
C VAL A 66 4.97 6.26 4.86
N HIS A 67 4.99 5.44 3.82
CA HIS A 67 3.83 5.26 2.94
C HIS A 67 2.65 4.57 3.66
N THR A 68 2.91 3.53 4.46
CA THR A 68 1.83 2.75 5.11
C THR A 68 1.31 3.36 6.41
N TYR A 69 2.08 4.24 7.07
CA TYR A 69 1.75 4.80 8.38
C TYR A 69 0.36 5.46 8.44
N PRO A 70 -0.06 6.31 7.48
CA PRO A 70 -1.38 6.93 7.54
C PRO A 70 -2.52 5.91 7.51
N TRP A 71 -2.34 4.76 6.85
CA TRP A 71 -3.37 3.73 6.73
C TRP A 71 -3.44 2.88 8.00
N THR A 72 -2.28 2.49 8.55
CA THR A 72 -2.22 1.68 9.76
C THR A 72 -2.68 2.48 10.98
N LYS A 73 -2.22 3.73 11.14
CA LYS A 73 -2.59 4.59 12.27
C LYS A 73 -3.94 5.28 12.12
N GLY A 74 -4.27 5.75 10.92
CA GLY A 74 -5.50 6.53 10.67
C GLY A 74 -6.73 5.67 10.41
N LEU A 75 -6.56 4.52 9.74
CA LEU A 75 -7.67 3.68 9.28
C LEU A 75 -7.68 2.28 9.92
N GLY A 76 -6.67 1.94 10.74
CA GLY A 76 -6.55 0.63 11.39
C GLY A 76 -6.17 -0.51 10.44
N VAL A 77 -5.75 -0.20 9.21
CA VAL A 77 -5.39 -1.19 8.19
C VAL A 77 -4.25 -2.05 8.68
N THR A 78 -4.34 -3.37 8.45
CA THR A 78 -3.18 -4.25 8.59
C THR A 78 -2.33 -4.13 7.33
N ALA A 79 -1.03 -3.88 7.47
CA ALA A 79 -0.09 -3.82 6.35
C ALA A 79 1.11 -4.73 6.62
N THR A 80 1.23 -5.80 5.84
CA THR A 80 2.37 -6.72 5.87
C THR A 80 3.34 -6.34 4.75
N ILE A 81 4.59 -6.08 5.10
CA ILE A 81 5.64 -5.65 4.16
C ILE A 81 6.60 -6.81 3.91
N THR A 82 6.73 -7.23 2.65
CA THR A 82 7.67 -8.27 2.23
C THR A 82 8.78 -7.67 1.38
N PRO A 83 10.04 -7.63 1.87
CA PRO A 83 11.20 -7.24 1.07
C PRO A 83 11.65 -8.38 0.14
N GLY A 84 12.35 -8.05 -0.94
CA GLY A 84 13.15 -9.04 -1.68
C GLY A 84 12.43 -9.71 -2.85
N LEU A 85 11.64 -8.96 -3.61
CA LEU A 85 11.35 -9.35 -4.99
C LEU A 85 12.53 -8.91 -5.88
N SER A 86 13.64 -9.64 -5.82
CA SER A 86 14.67 -9.45 -6.84
C SER A 86 14.11 -9.95 -8.16
N ASP A 87 14.02 -9.08 -9.17
CA ASP A 87 14.24 -9.54 -10.55
C ASP A 87 15.59 -10.27 -10.48
N GLY A 88 15.62 -11.57 -10.74
CA GLY A 88 16.84 -12.36 -10.58
C GLY A 88 18.05 -11.73 -11.29
N ALA A 89 19.23 -12.05 -10.76
CA ALA A 89 20.57 -11.65 -11.21
C ALA A 89 20.76 -11.52 -12.74
#